data_AF-A0A9W6JUS4-F1
#
_entry.id   AF-A0A9W6JUS4-F1
#
_cell.length_a   1.000
_cell.length_b   1.000
_cell.length_c   1.000
_cell.angle_alpha   90.00
_cell.angle_beta   90.00
_cell.angle_gamma   90.00
#
_symmetry.space_group_name_H-M   'P 1'
#
loop_
_entity.id
_entity.type
_entity.pdbx_description
1 polymer ?
#
loop_
_entity_poly.entity_id
_entity_poly.type
_entity_poly.pdbx_seq_one_letter_code
_entity_poly.pdbx_strand_id
1 'polypeptide(L)'
;MSGNDFHGNPPEDGDEGYDEAYEAHRAALWDMLMAYADQHDLADGFLSDLVSDLGLSLRMVAYAAETERPSVGGLRLDLDRYAREMGESVREAKKGAGEFIAEAKAARDAEAAAEGEAAEGEVAEGLAAEGETTVPEPEADAEEVPEVAAESAETAASPEKTAALTGARAFPRRQ
;
A
#
# COMPACT_ATOMS: atom_id res chain seq x y z
N MET A 1 -5.66 -40.55 -13.20
CA MET A 1 -6.72 -39.61 -12.81
C MET A 1 -6.29 -39.03 -11.48
N SER A 2 -5.59 -37.90 -11.48
CA SER A 2 -5.26 -37.18 -10.23
C SER A 2 -6.47 -36.36 -9.84
N GLY A 3 -6.97 -36.61 -8.63
CA GLY A 3 -8.02 -35.81 -8.00
C GLY A 3 -7.51 -34.40 -7.73
N ASN A 4 -8.33 -33.43 -8.07
CA ASN A 4 -8.10 -32.02 -7.83
C ASN A 4 -8.59 -31.70 -6.41
N ASP A 5 -7.74 -31.90 -5.41
CA ASP A 5 -7.97 -31.51 -4.00
C ASP A 5 -7.77 -30.00 -3.80
N PHE A 6 -8.47 -29.16 -4.57
CA PHE A 6 -8.42 -27.69 -4.44
C PHE A 6 -9.61 -27.12 -3.63
N HIS A 7 -10.45 -27.98 -3.05
CA HIS A 7 -11.56 -27.56 -2.19
C HIS A 7 -11.17 -27.76 -0.72
N GLY A 8 -10.31 -26.87 -0.21
CA GLY A 8 -10.21 -26.68 1.24
C GLY A 8 -11.56 -26.11 1.71
N ASN A 9 -12.36 -26.94 2.40
CA ASN A 9 -13.55 -26.45 3.08
C ASN A 9 -13.13 -25.31 4.03
N PRO A 10 -13.89 -24.20 4.12
CA PRO A 10 -13.70 -23.26 5.20
C PRO A 10 -13.89 -24.00 6.55
N PRO A 11 -13.14 -23.61 7.61
CA PRO A 11 -13.27 -24.23 8.93
C PRO A 11 -14.72 -24.14 9.42
N GLU A 12 -15.25 -25.27 9.91
CA GLU A 12 -16.62 -25.38 10.43
C GLU A 12 -16.84 -24.46 11.65
N ASP A 13 -17.96 -23.76 11.61
CA ASP A 13 -18.56 -22.83 12.58
C ASP A 13 -18.13 -23.00 14.05
N GLY A 14 -17.09 -22.27 14.41
CA GLY A 14 -16.79 -21.81 15.76
C GLY A 14 -15.95 -20.54 15.64
N ASP A 15 -16.45 -19.42 16.16
CA ASP A 15 -15.86 -18.08 15.95
C ASP A 15 -14.34 -18.06 16.26
N GLU A 16 -13.89 -18.79 17.28
CA GLU A 16 -12.46 -18.88 17.64
C GLU A 16 -11.60 -19.60 16.57
N GLY A 17 -12.12 -20.65 15.94
CA GLY A 17 -11.38 -21.43 14.93
C GLY A 17 -11.28 -20.71 13.58
N TYR A 18 -12.29 -19.89 13.24
CA TYR A 18 -12.25 -19.03 12.08
C TYR A 18 -11.24 -17.89 12.27
N ASP A 19 -11.28 -17.20 13.41
CA ASP A 19 -10.39 -16.06 13.69
C ASP A 19 -8.92 -16.49 13.73
N GLU A 20 -8.61 -17.63 14.37
CA GLU A 20 -7.24 -18.16 14.40
C GLU A 20 -6.74 -18.52 12.99
N ALA A 21 -7.57 -19.20 12.20
CA ALA A 21 -7.22 -19.54 10.82
C ALA A 21 -7.05 -18.28 9.96
N TYR A 22 -7.92 -17.29 10.14
CA TYR A 22 -7.86 -16.02 9.44
C TYR A 22 -6.56 -15.28 9.73
N GLU A 23 -6.19 -15.10 11.00
CA GLU A 23 -4.94 -14.42 11.37
C GLU A 23 -3.70 -15.20 10.92
N ALA A 24 -3.70 -16.52 11.01
CA ALA A 24 -2.60 -17.34 10.52
C ALA A 24 -2.39 -17.18 9.00
N HIS A 25 -3.47 -17.18 8.21
CA HIS A 25 -3.39 -16.97 6.77
C HIS A 25 -3.05 -15.53 6.40
N ARG A 26 -3.58 -14.54 7.14
CA ARG A 26 -3.25 -13.13 6.95
C ARG A 26 -1.77 -12.86 7.17
N ALA A 27 -1.18 -13.41 8.23
CA ALA A 27 0.25 -13.30 8.50
C ALA A 27 1.10 -13.94 7.39
N ALA A 28 0.77 -15.16 6.97
CA ALA A 28 1.50 -15.83 5.88
C ALA A 28 1.42 -15.06 4.55
N LEU A 29 0.25 -14.48 4.22
CA LEU A 29 0.08 -13.64 3.04
C LEU A 29 0.90 -12.34 3.15
N TRP A 30 0.93 -11.73 4.33
CA TRP A 30 1.74 -10.55 4.58
C TRP A 30 3.23 -10.81 4.35
N ASP A 31 3.78 -11.89 4.92
CA ASP A 31 5.18 -12.27 4.76
C ASP A 31 5.54 -12.50 3.28
N MET A 32 4.68 -13.19 2.53
CA MET A 32 4.87 -13.40 1.10
C MET A 32 4.83 -12.09 0.31
N LEU A 33 3.94 -11.17 0.65
CA LEU A 33 3.83 -9.87 0.00
C LEU A 33 5.06 -9.00 0.27
N MET A 34 5.54 -8.94 1.52
CA MET A 34 6.75 -8.18 1.87
C MET A 34 7.99 -8.76 1.17
N ALA A 35 8.16 -10.09 1.19
CA ALA A 35 9.27 -10.73 0.50
C ALA A 35 9.28 -10.46 -1.02
N TYR A 36 8.09 -10.42 -1.64
CA TYR A 36 7.95 -10.04 -3.05
C TYR A 36 8.27 -8.56 -3.28
N ALA A 37 7.80 -7.68 -2.40
CA ALA A 37 8.07 -6.24 -2.48
C ALA A 37 9.56 -5.94 -2.38
N ASP A 38 10.25 -6.55 -1.41
CA ASP A 38 11.70 -6.42 -1.23
C ASP A 38 12.47 -6.93 -2.45
N GLN A 39 12.09 -8.10 -2.98
CA GLN A 39 12.72 -8.70 -4.16
C GLN A 39 12.62 -7.79 -5.39
N HIS A 40 11.56 -6.99 -5.47
CA HIS A 40 11.24 -6.17 -6.63
C HIS A 40 11.38 -4.66 -6.38
N ASP A 41 11.92 -4.25 -5.24
CA ASP A 41 12.09 -2.85 -4.82
C ASP A 41 10.79 -2.04 -4.97
N LEU A 42 9.69 -2.60 -4.46
CA LEU A 42 8.36 -1.98 -4.55
C LEU A 42 8.11 -1.08 -3.34
N ALA A 43 7.71 0.17 -3.61
CA ALA A 43 7.27 1.07 -2.55
C ALA A 43 5.98 0.58 -1.88
N ASP A 44 5.87 0.74 -0.55
CA ASP A 44 4.71 0.34 0.25
C ASP A 44 3.39 0.87 -0.29
N GLY A 45 3.37 2.13 -0.76
CA GLY A 45 2.18 2.73 -1.35
C GLY A 45 1.70 1.97 -2.59
N PHE A 46 2.61 1.58 -3.48
CA PHE A 46 2.28 0.79 -4.67
C PHE A 46 1.77 -0.60 -4.29
N LEU A 47 2.38 -1.24 -3.30
CA LEU A 47 1.94 -2.54 -2.82
C LEU A 47 0.52 -2.47 -2.22
N SER A 48 0.21 -1.40 -1.49
CA SER A 48 -1.12 -1.18 -0.91
C SER A 48 -2.22 -1.07 -1.98
N ASP A 49 -1.92 -0.39 -3.09
CA ASP A 49 -2.83 -0.28 -4.24
C ASP A 49 -3.00 -1.64 -4.94
N LEU A 50 -1.89 -2.37 -5.13
CA LEU A 50 -1.89 -3.69 -5.76
C LEU A 50 -2.74 -4.70 -4.99
N VAL A 51 -2.56 -4.78 -3.67
CA VAL A 51 -3.33 -5.70 -2.82
C VAL A 51 -4.82 -5.34 -2.82
N SER A 52 -5.14 -4.04 -2.87
CA SER A 52 -6.54 -3.58 -2.98
C SER A 52 -7.20 -4.02 -4.28
N ASP A 53 -6.50 -3.92 -5.42
CA ASP A 53 -6.98 -4.38 -6.73
C ASP A 53 -7.15 -5.92 -6.77
N LEU A 54 -6.21 -6.66 -6.17
CA LEU A 54 -6.31 -8.11 -6.01
C LEU A 54 -7.53 -8.52 -5.19
N GLY A 55 -7.80 -7.83 -4.07
CA GLY A 55 -8.97 -8.08 -3.24
C GLY A 55 -10.28 -7.88 -4.00
N LEU A 56 -10.39 -6.81 -4.79
CA LEU A 56 -11.55 -6.57 -5.66
C LEU A 56 -11.71 -7.68 -6.72
N SER A 57 -10.61 -8.07 -7.36
CA SER A 57 -10.60 -9.15 -8.35
C SER A 57 -11.04 -10.48 -7.75
N LEU A 58 -10.56 -10.82 -6.54
CA LEU A 58 -10.97 -12.01 -5.80
C LEU A 58 -12.46 -11.96 -5.47
N ARG A 59 -13.00 -10.81 -5.07
CA ARG A 59 -14.44 -10.65 -4.80
C ARG A 59 -15.27 -10.91 -6.04
N MET A 60 -14.85 -10.40 -7.20
CA MET A 60 -15.53 -10.66 -8.47
C MET A 60 -15.52 -12.14 -8.84
N VAL A 61 -14.40 -12.84 -8.60
CA VAL A 61 -14.28 -14.29 -8.83
C VAL A 61 -15.18 -15.07 -7.89
N ALA A 62 -15.21 -14.73 -6.60
CA ALA A 62 -16.09 -15.37 -5.61
C ALA A 62 -17.57 -15.24 -6.02
N TYR A 63 -18.03 -14.03 -6.37
CA TYR A 63 -19.39 -13.83 -6.86
C TYR A 63 -19.71 -14.70 -8.08
N ALA A 64 -18.80 -14.78 -9.06
CA ALA A 64 -19.01 -15.58 -10.26
C ALA A 64 -19.03 -17.09 -9.98
N ALA A 65 -18.27 -17.55 -9.00
CA ALA A 65 -18.19 -18.96 -8.62
C ALA A 65 -19.39 -19.43 -7.79
N GLU A 66 -19.90 -18.56 -6.91
CA GLU A 66 -20.94 -18.91 -5.92
C GLU A 66 -22.36 -18.60 -6.41
N THR A 67 -22.52 -17.76 -7.43
CA THR A 67 -23.83 -17.38 -7.95
C THR A 67 -24.27 -18.30 -9.08
N GLU A 68 -25.42 -18.98 -8.93
CA GLU A 68 -25.94 -19.90 -9.95
C GLU A 68 -26.18 -19.25 -11.34
N ARG A 69 -26.55 -17.97 -11.35
CA ARG A 69 -26.83 -17.18 -12.56
C ARG A 69 -26.20 -15.79 -12.44
N PRO A 70 -24.88 -15.68 -12.63
CA PRO A 70 -24.18 -14.42 -12.43
C PRO A 70 -24.68 -13.38 -13.44
N SER A 71 -24.93 -12.17 -12.95
CA SER A 71 -25.32 -11.03 -13.77
C SER A 71 -24.51 -9.79 -13.41
N VAL A 72 -24.41 -8.86 -14.37
CA VAL A 72 -23.73 -7.56 -14.16
C VAL A 72 -24.42 -6.75 -13.06
N GLY A 73 -25.76 -6.76 -13.02
CA GLY A 73 -26.52 -6.06 -12.00
C GLY A 73 -26.27 -6.61 -10.59
N GLY A 74 -26.25 -7.93 -10.45
CA GLY A 74 -25.95 -8.56 -9.16
C GLY A 74 -24.50 -8.33 -8.72
N LEU A 75 -23.53 -8.38 -9.64
CA LEU A 75 -22.12 -8.10 -9.31
C LEU A 75 -21.94 -6.67 -8.82
N ARG A 76 -22.61 -5.69 -9.44
CA ARG A 76 -22.56 -4.29 -8.98
C ARG A 76 -23.06 -4.15 -7.55
N LEU A 77 -24.20 -4.78 -7.23
CA LEU A 77 -24.75 -4.77 -5.88
C LEU A 77 -23.83 -5.46 -4.86
N ASP A 78 -23.16 -6.53 -5.27
CA ASP A 78 -22.17 -7.23 -4.46
C ASP A 78 -20.94 -6.35 -4.18
N LEU A 79 -20.38 -5.70 -5.20
CA LEU A 79 -19.27 -4.76 -5.05
C LEU A 79 -19.66 -3.53 -4.22
N ASP A 80 -20.88 -3.01 -4.36
CA ASP A 80 -21.39 -1.93 -3.51
C ASP A 80 -21.50 -2.35 -2.03
N ARG A 81 -21.77 -3.64 -1.76
CA ARG A 81 -21.76 -4.18 -0.40
C ARG A 81 -20.35 -4.28 0.13
N TYR A 82 -19.45 -4.89 -0.64
CA TYR A 82 -18.04 -5.03 -0.28
C TYR A 82 -17.38 -3.67 -0.02
N ALA A 83 -17.70 -2.64 -0.81
CA ALA A 83 -17.21 -1.29 -0.58
C ALA A 83 -17.67 -0.69 0.76
N ARG A 84 -18.87 -1.03 1.25
CA ARG A 84 -19.35 -0.61 2.58
C ARG A 84 -18.60 -1.32 3.69
N GLU A 85 -18.39 -2.64 3.57
CA GLU A 85 -17.62 -3.46 4.53
C GLU A 85 -16.17 -2.96 4.66
N MET A 86 -15.51 -2.69 3.52
CA MET A 86 -14.19 -2.04 3.51
C MET A 86 -14.22 -0.64 4.13
N GLY A 87 -15.29 0.12 3.88
CA GLY A 87 -15.50 1.42 4.51
C GLY A 87 -15.61 1.36 6.03
N GLU A 88 -16.14 0.28 6.61
CA GLU A 88 -16.16 0.05 8.05
C GLU A 88 -14.76 -0.23 8.59
N SER A 89 -13.99 -1.09 7.91
CA SER A 89 -12.59 -1.37 8.25
C SER A 89 -11.73 -0.11 8.26
N VAL A 90 -11.90 0.76 7.25
CA VAL A 90 -11.20 2.06 7.18
C VAL A 90 -11.62 2.98 8.33
N ARG A 91 -12.92 3.01 8.69
CA ARG A 91 -13.39 3.82 9.82
C ARG A 91 -12.78 3.35 11.13
N GLU A 92 -12.63 2.05 11.33
CA GLU A 92 -11.99 1.50 12.52
C GLU A 92 -10.50 1.86 12.57
N ALA A 93 -9.76 1.65 11.48
CA ALA A 93 -8.35 2.06 11.37
C ALA A 93 -8.16 3.56 11.66
N LYS A 94 -9.09 4.41 11.20
CA LYS A 94 -9.05 5.85 11.49
C LYS A 94 -9.20 6.20 12.97
N LYS A 95 -9.91 5.39 13.76
CA LYS A 95 -10.01 5.60 15.21
C LYS A 95 -8.67 5.36 15.89
N GLY A 96 -7.93 4.33 15.46
CA GLY A 96 -6.61 3.98 15.98
C GLY A 96 -5.44 4.80 15.40
N ALA A 97 -5.68 5.65 14.40
CA ALA A 97 -4.60 6.36 13.69
C ALA A 97 -3.72 7.23 14.60
N GLY A 98 -4.28 7.81 15.67
CA GLY A 98 -3.51 8.61 16.62
C GLY A 98 -2.48 7.78 17.38
N GLU A 99 -2.87 6.60 17.87
CA GLU A 99 -2.00 5.67 18.59
C GLU A 99 -0.92 5.13 17.66
N PHE A 100 -1.31 4.73 16.45
CA PHE A 100 -0.37 4.26 15.43
C PHE A 100 0.73 5.29 15.12
N ILE A 101 0.36 6.56 14.92
CA ILE A 101 1.36 7.62 14.65
C ILE A 101 2.26 7.89 15.87
N ALA A 102 1.72 7.78 17.09
CA ALA A 102 2.51 7.92 18.30
C ALA A 102 3.56 6.80 18.43
N GLU A 103 3.16 5.56 18.18
CA GLU A 103 4.03 4.39 18.19
C GLU A 103 5.11 4.48 17.10
N ALA A 104 4.73 4.83 15.87
CA ALA A 104 5.67 4.97 14.77
C ALA A 104 6.73 6.07 15.02
N LYS A 105 6.35 7.17 15.68
CA LYS A 105 7.30 8.21 16.10
C LYS A 105 8.25 7.70 17.17
N ALA A 106 7.72 7.03 18.20
CA ALA A 106 8.54 6.48 19.28
C ALA A 106 9.57 5.46 18.76
N ALA A 107 9.18 4.61 17.79
CA ALA A 107 10.10 3.68 17.14
C ALA A 107 11.25 4.40 16.42
N ARG A 108 10.94 5.44 15.63
CA ARG A 108 11.95 6.25 14.93
C ARG A 108 12.88 7.00 15.88
N ASP A 109 12.33 7.55 16.96
CA ASP A 109 13.12 8.28 17.96
C ASP A 109 14.06 7.32 18.71
N ALA A 110 13.63 6.08 18.97
CA ALA A 110 14.46 5.06 19.59
C ALA A 110 15.61 4.59 18.68
N GLU A 111 15.35 4.42 17.37
CA GLU A 111 16.38 4.13 16.37
C GLU A 111 17.41 5.27 16.28
N ALA A 112 16.95 6.52 16.21
CA ALA A 112 17.82 7.68 16.16
C ALA A 112 18.69 7.84 17.42
N ALA A 113 18.15 7.54 18.61
CA ALA A 113 18.90 7.57 19.86
C ALA A 113 19.98 6.46 19.91
N ALA A 114 19.67 5.26 19.41
CA ALA A 114 20.61 4.15 19.34
C ALA A 114 21.76 4.42 18.35
N GLU A 115 21.50 5.11 17.24
CA GLU A 115 22.54 5.54 16.29
C GLU A 115 23.37 6.73 16.81
N GLY A 116 22.75 7.64 17.58
CA GLY A 116 23.44 8.79 18.19
C GLY A 116 24.46 8.41 19.27
N GLU A 117 24.17 7.40 20.09
CA GLU A 117 25.12 6.89 21.10
C GLU A 117 26.34 6.17 20.47
N ALA A 118 26.24 5.68 19.23
CA ALA A 118 27.36 5.06 18.52
C ALA A 118 28.39 6.09 18.01
N ALA A 119 28.01 7.36 17.84
CA ALA A 119 28.89 8.43 17.34
C ALA A 119 29.71 9.13 18.45
N GLU A 120 29.27 9.10 19.71
CA GLU A 120 30.02 9.69 20.85
C GLU A 120 31.14 8.79 21.38
N GLY A 121 31.28 7.56 20.87
CA GLY A 121 32.33 6.60 21.26
C GLY A 121 33.66 6.71 20.50
N GLU A 122 33.74 7.48 19.41
CA GLU A 122 34.92 7.53 18.52
C GLU A 122 35.58 8.93 18.43
N VAL A 123 35.36 9.81 19.42
CA VAL A 123 36.02 11.12 19.50
C VAL A 123 36.47 11.44 20.92
N ALA A 124 37.32 10.58 21.48
CA ALA A 124 38.00 10.85 22.74
C ALA A 124 39.49 10.45 22.73
N GLU A 125 40.20 10.63 21.62
CA GLU A 125 41.67 10.66 21.65
C GLU A 125 42.24 11.53 20.51
N GLY A 126 42.32 12.84 20.75
CA GLY A 126 42.84 13.79 19.75
C GLY A 126 42.97 15.21 20.30
N LEU A 127 43.92 15.38 21.22
CA LEU A 127 44.29 16.66 21.84
C LEU A 127 44.54 17.80 20.83
N ALA A 128 43.96 18.95 21.18
CA ALA A 128 44.61 20.27 21.28
C ALA A 128 45.61 20.71 20.19
N ALA A 129 45.19 21.68 19.39
CA ALA A 129 46.06 22.78 18.99
C ALA A 129 45.22 24.05 18.76
N GLU A 130 45.57 25.09 19.52
CA GLU A 130 45.03 26.43 19.44
C GLU A 130 45.32 27.07 18.06
N GLY A 131 44.38 27.87 17.56
CA GLY A 131 44.48 28.55 16.28
C GLY A 131 43.40 29.60 16.11
N GLU A 132 43.55 30.70 16.84
CA GLU A 132 42.87 31.97 16.63
C GLU A 132 43.09 32.49 15.20
N THR A 133 42.02 32.64 14.39
CA THR A 133 41.92 33.66 13.34
C THR A 133 40.47 34.00 13.02
N THR A 134 40.05 35.16 13.54
CA THR A 134 39.22 36.21 12.92
C THR A 134 38.33 35.89 11.71
N VAL A 135 37.04 36.18 11.91
CA VAL A 135 35.95 36.40 10.94
C VAL A 135 36.31 37.49 9.91
N PRO A 136 35.86 37.32 8.66
CA PRO A 136 35.01 38.38 8.09
C PRO A 136 33.71 37.83 7.46
N GLU A 137 32.58 38.45 7.81
CA GLU A 137 31.37 38.49 6.98
C GLU A 137 31.72 39.12 5.63
N PRO A 138 31.02 38.74 4.55
CA PRO A 138 30.06 39.74 4.04
C PRO A 138 28.78 39.18 3.41
N GLU A 139 27.72 39.91 3.72
CA GLU A 139 26.69 40.47 2.85
C GLU A 139 25.69 39.56 2.11
N ALA A 140 24.44 39.94 2.35
CA ALA A 140 23.23 39.49 1.72
C ALA A 140 23.22 39.82 0.23
N ASP A 141 22.74 38.87 -0.58
CA ASP A 141 21.93 39.21 -1.74
C ASP A 141 20.76 38.24 -1.84
N ALA A 142 19.59 38.81 -1.67
CA ALA A 142 18.31 38.19 -1.91
C ALA A 142 18.03 38.26 -3.42
N GLU A 143 18.10 37.13 -4.12
CA GLU A 143 17.45 37.02 -5.43
C GLU A 143 16.04 36.44 -5.24
N GLU A 144 15.07 37.37 -5.32
CA GLU A 144 13.67 37.11 -5.65
C GLU A 144 13.57 36.30 -6.94
N VAL A 145 13.07 35.06 -6.85
CA VAL A 145 12.61 34.33 -8.02
C VAL A 145 11.16 34.75 -8.28
N PRO A 146 10.83 35.27 -9.48
CA PRO A 146 9.49 35.77 -9.77
C PRO A 146 8.45 34.64 -9.88
N GLU A 147 7.31 34.90 -9.25
CA GLU A 147 6.04 34.19 -9.32
C GLU A 147 5.52 34.13 -10.77
N VAL A 148 5.68 32.99 -11.43
CA VAL A 148 5.02 32.73 -12.72
C VAL A 148 3.57 32.34 -12.47
N ALA A 149 2.69 33.31 -12.71
CA ALA A 149 1.26 33.15 -12.87
C ALA A 149 0.96 32.06 -13.92
N ALA A 150 0.42 30.92 -13.48
CA ALA A 150 -0.21 29.97 -14.38
C ALA A 150 -1.62 30.50 -14.71
N GLU A 151 -1.68 31.24 -15.79
CA GLU A 151 -2.88 31.67 -16.48
C GLU A 151 -3.70 30.45 -16.95
N SER A 152 -5.00 30.58 -16.74
CA SER A 152 -6.10 29.74 -17.20
C SER A 152 -5.95 29.18 -18.61
N ALA A 153 -6.15 27.86 -18.74
CA ALA A 153 -6.66 27.27 -19.97
C ALA A 153 -7.76 26.25 -19.64
N GLU A 154 -8.96 26.78 -19.49
CA GLU A 154 -10.21 26.10 -19.77
C GLU A 154 -10.17 25.63 -21.24
N THR A 155 -10.26 24.33 -21.49
CA THR A 155 -10.68 23.85 -22.81
C THR A 155 -11.58 22.64 -22.68
N ALA A 156 -12.86 22.95 -22.88
CA ALA A 156 -13.99 22.13 -23.25
C ALA A 156 -13.74 20.65 -23.62
N ALA A 157 -14.53 19.80 -22.95
CA ALA A 157 -14.96 18.51 -23.44
C ALA A 157 -15.54 18.61 -24.87
N SER A 158 -15.20 17.63 -25.71
CA SER A 158 -16.03 17.24 -26.85
C SER A 158 -16.15 15.71 -26.88
N PRO A 159 -17.38 15.14 -26.95
CA PRO A 159 -17.61 13.72 -26.91
C PRO A 159 -17.84 13.16 -28.33
N GLU A 160 -16.89 12.41 -28.89
CA GLU A 160 -17.18 11.59 -30.08
C GLU A 160 -16.54 10.19 -30.00
N LYS A 161 -17.37 9.25 -29.53
CA LYS A 161 -17.75 8.03 -30.25
C LYS A 161 -16.67 7.40 -31.14
N THR A 162 -15.94 6.43 -30.60
CA THR A 162 -15.41 5.32 -31.41
C THR A 162 -15.88 3.99 -30.83
N ALA A 163 -16.68 3.32 -31.66
CA ALA A 163 -17.19 1.99 -31.42
C ALA A 163 -16.07 0.95 -31.54
N ALA A 164 -16.24 -0.13 -30.77
CA ALA A 164 -15.94 -1.51 -31.11
C ALA A 164 -14.58 -1.81 -31.78
N LEU A 165 -13.69 -2.43 -31.01
CA LEU A 165 -12.95 -3.57 -31.57
C LEU A 165 -12.79 -4.67 -30.52
N THR A 166 -13.62 -5.70 -30.70
CA THR A 166 -13.49 -7.04 -30.17
C THR A 166 -12.11 -7.62 -30.47
N GLY A 167 -11.35 -7.94 -29.42
CA GLY A 167 -10.08 -8.66 -29.50
C GLY A 167 -10.08 -9.83 -28.51
N ALA A 168 -10.73 -10.92 -28.91
CA ALA A 168 -10.71 -12.19 -28.19
C ALA A 168 -9.26 -12.70 -28.05
N ARG A 169 -8.74 -12.78 -26.82
CA ARG A 169 -7.50 -13.51 -26.54
C ARG A 169 -7.80 -15.00 -26.55
N ALA A 170 -7.35 -15.66 -27.61
CA ALA A 170 -7.31 -17.11 -27.72
C ALA A 170 -6.23 -17.67 -26.77
N PHE A 171 -6.62 -18.53 -25.85
CA PHE A 171 -5.71 -19.35 -25.06
C PHE A 171 -5.24 -20.57 -25.89
N PRO A 172 -3.94 -20.92 -25.87
CA PRO A 172 -3.45 -22.13 -26.53
C PRO A 172 -3.83 -23.38 -25.72
N ARG A 173 -4.47 -24.34 -26.38
CA ARG A 173 -4.61 -25.72 -25.88
C ARG A 173 -3.24 -26.40 -25.92
N ARG A 174 -2.74 -26.87 -24.78
CA ARG A 174 -1.64 -27.84 -24.75
C ARG A 174 -2.18 -29.21 -25.18
N GLN A 175 -1.42 -29.88 -26.03
CA GLN A 175 -1.61 -31.27 -26.46
C GLN A 175 -1.23 -32.24 -25.34
#